data_AF-A0A815RS03-F1
#
_entry.id   AF-A0A815RS03-F1
#
_cell.length_a   1.000
_cell.length_b   1.000
_cell.length_c   1.000
_cell.angle_alpha   90.00
_cell.angle_beta   90.00
_cell.angle_gamma   90.00
#
_symmetry.space_group_name_H-M   'P 1'
#
loop_
_entity.id
_entity.type
_entity.pdbx_description
1 polymer ?
#
loop_
_entity_poly.entity_id
_entity_poly.type
_entity_poly.pdbx_seq_one_letter_code
_entity_poly.pdbx_strand_id
1 'polypeptide(L)'
;MAICIPPTSNNSLECVVCIWQSNLNPWSKSESLEWRHYSGVKNLLMEDVYKRNSPQVKLDNNHIVFDRNYQIPNIDRHKGRPIRGVERKREDKYLRRERFLGLSVSSGPCIAQLQDPEELAAEKFTHL
;
A
#
# COMPACT_ATOMS: atom_id res chain seq x y z
N MET A 1 11.13 -20.69 -13.45
CA MET A 1 10.80 -20.60 -12.01
C MET A 1 10.90 -19.13 -11.63
N ALA A 2 9.80 -18.50 -11.23
CA ALA A 2 9.81 -17.08 -10.85
C ALA A 2 10.21 -16.96 -9.38
N ILE A 3 11.22 -16.13 -9.11
CA ILE A 3 11.78 -15.91 -7.77
C ILE A 3 11.01 -14.74 -7.15
N CYS A 4 10.21 -15.02 -6.12
CA CYS A 4 9.61 -13.99 -5.28
C CYS A 4 10.69 -13.52 -4.30
N ILE A 5 11.25 -12.33 -4.54
CA ILE A 5 12.19 -11.68 -3.63
C ILE A 5 11.37 -11.03 -2.50
N PRO A 6 11.58 -11.36 -1.22
CA PRO A 6 10.94 -10.68 -0.12
C PRO A 6 11.51 -9.26 0.04
N PRO A 7 10.69 -8.24 0.35
CA PRO A 7 11.18 -6.87 0.52
C PRO A 7 12.07 -6.78 1.76
N THR A 8 13.34 -6.46 1.53
CA THR A 8 14.30 -6.10 2.58
C THR A 8 13.94 -4.75 3.17
N SER A 9 13.84 -4.70 4.50
CA SER A 9 13.52 -3.50 5.27
C SER A 9 14.55 -2.39 5.04
N ASN A 10 14.11 -1.28 4.44
CA ASN A 10 14.70 0.04 4.63
C ASN A 10 13.56 1.07 4.51
N ASN A 11 13.56 2.08 5.38
CA ASN A 11 12.49 3.05 5.66
C ASN A 11 12.13 3.99 4.48
N SER A 12 11.70 3.41 3.37
CA SER A 12 11.03 4.01 2.24
C SER A 12 9.68 3.31 2.18
N LEU A 13 8.56 4.04 2.14
CA LEU A 13 7.24 3.44 1.91
C LEU A 13 7.16 2.96 0.45
N GLU A 14 7.93 1.94 0.10
CA GLU A 14 7.92 1.25 -1.18
C GLU A 14 6.57 0.52 -1.30
N CYS A 15 5.56 1.27 -1.72
CA CYS A 15 4.22 0.77 -1.92
C CYS A 15 4.15 0.24 -3.36
N VAL A 16 4.18 -1.08 -3.53
CA VAL A 16 3.93 -1.69 -4.85
C VAL A 16 2.46 -1.47 -5.21
N VAL A 17 2.22 -0.81 -6.34
CA VAL A 17 0.88 -0.54 -6.88
C VAL A 17 0.60 -1.47 -8.04
N CYS A 18 -0.60 -2.05 -8.10
CA CYS A 18 -1.01 -2.85 -9.26
C CYS A 18 -1.57 -1.95 -10.37
N ILE A 19 -1.24 -2.30 -11.61
CA ILE A 19 -1.78 -1.70 -12.83
C ILE A 19 -2.25 -2.79 -13.79
N TRP A 20 -3.17 -2.45 -14.68
CA TRP A 20 -3.78 -3.38 -15.64
C TRP A 20 -3.77 -2.84 -17.07
N GLN A 21 -3.74 -3.74 -18.06
CA GLN A 21 -3.68 -3.35 -19.46
C GLN A 21 -5.07 -2.98 -20.02
N SER A 22 -5.22 -1.71 -20.41
CA SER A 22 -6.51 -1.10 -20.76
C SER A 22 -6.87 -1.10 -22.24
N ASN A 23 -5.96 -1.53 -23.12
CA ASN A 23 -6.23 -1.69 -24.56
C ASN A 23 -7.52 -2.47 -24.81
N LEU A 24 -8.26 -2.17 -25.87
CA LEU A 24 -9.44 -2.97 -26.24
C LEU A 24 -9.02 -4.44 -26.42
N ASN A 25 -7.94 -4.67 -27.15
CA ASN A 25 -7.27 -5.95 -27.29
C ASN A 25 -5.91 -5.95 -26.57
N PRO A 26 -5.79 -6.52 -25.35
CA PRO A 26 -4.54 -6.54 -24.59
C PRO A 26 -3.44 -7.41 -25.24
N TRP A 27 -3.77 -8.25 -26.22
CA TRP A 27 -2.82 -9.15 -26.89
C TRP A 27 -2.32 -8.65 -28.23
N SER A 28 -2.78 -7.47 -28.65
CA SER A 28 -2.34 -6.86 -29.90
C SER A 28 -0.85 -6.49 -29.83
N LYS A 29 -0.08 -6.89 -30.85
CA LYS A 29 1.33 -6.51 -31.00
C LYS A 29 1.51 -5.19 -31.75
N SER A 30 0.47 -4.71 -32.41
CA SER A 30 0.49 -3.50 -33.24
C SER A 30 0.04 -2.25 -32.50
N GLU A 31 -0.63 -2.40 -31.36
CA GLU A 31 -1.09 -1.28 -30.53
C GLU A 31 -0.06 -0.91 -29.46
N SER A 32 0.02 0.37 -29.11
CA SER A 32 0.79 0.80 -27.95
C SER A 32 0.19 0.25 -26.65
N LEU A 33 1.04 -0.30 -25.78
CA LEU A 33 0.60 -0.86 -24.50
C LEU A 33 0.11 0.26 -23.57
N GLU A 34 -1.19 0.27 -23.29
CA GLU A 34 -1.79 1.20 -22.35
C GLU A 34 -2.02 0.52 -21.00
N TRP A 35 -1.47 1.13 -19.95
CA TRP A 35 -1.63 0.65 -18.58
C TRP A 35 -2.39 1.66 -17.74
N ARG A 36 -3.33 1.17 -16.94
CA ARG A 36 -4.12 1.99 -16.02
C ARG A 36 -3.98 1.51 -14.59
N HIS A 37 -4.09 2.47 -13.67
CA HIS A 37 -4.11 2.19 -12.25
C HIS A 37 -5.47 1.65 -11.83
N TYR A 38 -5.46 0.72 -10.88
CA TYR A 38 -6.64 0.45 -10.08
C TYR A 38 -6.94 1.65 -9.17
N SER A 39 -8.19 1.76 -8.72
CA SER A 39 -8.56 2.77 -7.73
C SER A 39 -7.80 2.53 -6.42
N GLY A 40 -7.61 3.59 -5.62
CA GLY A 40 -6.88 3.49 -4.35
C GLY A 40 -7.44 2.43 -3.40
N VAL A 41 -8.76 2.27 -3.35
CA VAL A 41 -9.42 1.24 -2.53
C VAL A 41 -9.10 -0.17 -3.03
N LYS A 42 -9.14 -0.39 -4.34
CA LYS A 42 -8.80 -1.69 -4.94
C LYS A 42 -7.33 -2.02 -4.73
N ASN A 43 -6.45 -1.04 -4.83
CA ASN A 43 -5.02 -1.21 -4.51
C ASN A 43 -4.78 -1.59 -3.06
N LEU A 44 -5.47 -0.96 -2.11
CA LEU A 44 -5.38 -1.33 -0.69
C LEU A 44 -5.79 -2.79 -0.46
N LEU A 45 -6.90 -3.21 -1.09
CA LEU A 45 -7.37 -4.59 -0.96
C LEU A 45 -6.37 -5.58 -1.58
N MET A 46 -5.81 -5.26 -2.75
CA MET A 46 -4.78 -6.08 -3.38
C MET A 46 -3.52 -6.18 -2.52
N GLU A 47 -3.04 -5.06 -1.96
CA GLU A 47 -1.87 -5.01 -1.09
C GLU A 47 -2.07 -5.85 0.17
N ASP A 48 -3.25 -5.75 0.80
CA ASP A 48 -3.59 -6.49 2.00
C ASP A 48 -3.71 -8.01 1.75
N VAL A 49 -4.30 -8.42 0.62
CA VAL A 49 -4.34 -9.84 0.23
C VAL A 49 -2.96 -10.37 -0.14
N TYR A 50 -2.14 -9.55 -0.81
CA TYR A 50 -0.77 -9.90 -1.16
C TYR A 50 0.10 -10.11 0.09
N LYS A 51 -0.01 -9.22 1.10
CA LYS A 51 0.67 -9.37 2.40
C LYS A 51 0.27 -10.65 3.14
N ARG A 52 -0.96 -11.12 2.92
CA ARG A 52 -1.48 -12.38 3.47
C ARG A 52 -1.07 -13.62 2.67
N ASN A 53 -0.21 -13.48 1.64
CA ASN A 53 0.22 -14.55 0.73
C ASN A 53 -0.96 -15.32 0.09
N SER A 54 -2.09 -14.65 -0.11
CA SER A 54 -3.24 -15.28 -0.77
C SER A 54 -3.07 -15.19 -2.29
N PRO A 55 -3.33 -16.28 -3.05
CA PRO A 55 -3.05 -16.35 -4.49
C PRO A 55 -4.00 -15.49 -5.34
N GLN A 56 -5.13 -15.06 -4.77
CA GLN A 56 -6.15 -14.30 -5.48
C GLN A 56 -6.87 -13.30 -4.57
N VAL A 57 -7.41 -12.25 -5.20
CA VAL A 57 -8.31 -11.28 -4.57
C VAL A 57 -9.56 -11.10 -5.42
N LYS A 58 -10.72 -11.10 -4.77
CA LYS A 58 -12.00 -10.81 -5.40
C LYS A 58 -12.28 -9.31 -5.33
N LEU A 59 -12.58 -8.72 -6.47
CA LEU A 59 -13.11 -7.36 -6.60
C LEU A 59 -14.56 -7.45 -7.13
N ASP A 60 -15.27 -6.34 -7.18
CA ASP A 60 -16.70 -6.33 -7.52
C ASP A 60 -17.01 -6.98 -8.88
N ASN A 61 -16.26 -6.59 -9.92
CA ASN A 61 -16.54 -6.96 -11.31
C ASN A 61 -15.52 -7.96 -11.88
N ASN A 62 -14.45 -8.24 -11.14
CA ASN A 62 -13.34 -9.06 -11.57
C ASN A 62 -12.64 -9.66 -10.35
N HIS A 63 -11.82 -10.69 -10.56
CA HIS A 63 -10.88 -11.17 -9.57
C HIS A 63 -9.48 -11.15 -10.16
N ILE A 64 -8.49 -10.96 -9.29
CA ILE A 64 -7.08 -10.92 -9.65
C ILE A 64 -6.46 -12.22 -9.17
N VAL A 65 -5.68 -12.86 -10.05
CA VAL A 65 -4.88 -14.04 -9.75
C VAL A 65 -3.41 -13.62 -9.82
N PHE A 66 -2.76 -13.52 -8.66
CA PHE A 66 -1.41 -12.96 -8.55
C PHE A 66 -0.36 -13.87 -9.19
N ASP A 67 -0.48 -15.19 -9.01
CA ASP A 67 0.46 -16.18 -9.58
C ASP A 67 0.59 -16.08 -11.11
N ARG A 68 -0.49 -15.65 -11.77
CA ARG A 68 -0.56 -15.50 -13.22
C ARG A 68 -0.45 -14.05 -13.67
N ASN A 69 -0.35 -13.11 -12.74
CA ASN A 69 -0.43 -11.68 -13.00
C ASN A 69 -1.60 -11.35 -13.93
N TYR A 70 -2.80 -11.80 -13.54
CA TYR A 70 -3.96 -11.75 -14.42
C TYR A 70 -5.22 -11.24 -13.72
N GLN A 71 -5.99 -10.40 -14.39
CA GLN A 71 -7.36 -10.08 -13.99
C GLN A 71 -8.36 -10.84 -14.85
N ILE A 72 -9.39 -11.39 -14.22
CA ILE A 72 -10.43 -12.18 -14.86
C ILE A 72 -11.78 -11.52 -14.54
N PRO A 73 -12.50 -11.01 -15.55
CA PRO A 73 -13.85 -10.50 -15.36
C PRO A 73 -14.78 -11.59 -14.83
N ASN A 74 -15.69 -11.22 -13.94
CA ASN A 74 -16.66 -12.17 -13.37
C ASN A 74 -17.69 -12.63 -14.41
N ILE A 75 -17.99 -11.77 -15.40
CA ILE A 75 -18.99 -11.99 -16.44
C ILE A 75 -18.43 -12.84 -17.59
N ASP A 76 -17.22 -12.52 -18.06
CA ASP A 76 -16.61 -13.16 -19.23
C ASP A 76 -15.15 -13.50 -18.92
N ARG A 77 -14.91 -14.77 -18.62
CA ARG A 77 -13.59 -15.29 -18.24
C ARG A 77 -12.60 -15.28 -19.40
N HIS A 78 -13.06 -15.21 -20.65
CA HIS A 78 -12.20 -15.16 -21.82
C HIS A 78 -11.62 -13.75 -22.06
N LYS A 79 -12.25 -12.71 -21.50
CA LYS A 79 -11.77 -11.32 -21.56
C LYS A 79 -10.81 -10.96 -20.44
N GLY A 80 -10.02 -11.94 -20.01
CA GLY A 80 -8.96 -11.70 -19.04
C GLY A 80 -7.91 -10.74 -19.58
N ARG A 81 -7.26 -10.03 -18.66
CA ARG A 81 -6.28 -8.99 -19.00
C ARG A 81 -5.06 -9.14 -18.10
N PRO A 82 -3.86 -8.84 -18.61
CA PRO A 82 -2.66 -8.88 -17.79
C PRO A 82 -2.65 -7.73 -16.78
N ILE A 83 -2.02 -7.99 -15.64
CA ILE A 83 -1.70 -7.01 -14.61
C ILE A 83 -0.19 -7.03 -14.34
N ARG A 84 0.32 -5.99 -13.67
CA ARG A 84 1.68 -6.00 -13.13
C ARG A 84 1.77 -5.10 -11.90
N GLY A 85 2.69 -5.43 -11.00
CA GLY A 85 3.12 -4.54 -9.93
C GLY A 85 4.09 -3.49 -10.46
N VAL A 86 3.98 -2.27 -9.99
CA VAL A 86 4.94 -1.19 -10.20
C VAL A 86 5.30 -0.58 -8.86
N GLU A 87 6.59 -0.35 -8.65
CA GLU A 87 7.06 0.41 -7.50
C GLU A 87 6.60 1.85 -7.62
N ARG A 88 5.96 2.33 -6.56
CA ARG A 88 5.50 3.70 -6.49
C ARG A 88 6.62 4.59 -5.99
N LYS A 89 6.90 5.67 -6.72
CA LYS A 89 7.80 6.73 -6.26
C LYS A 89 7.03 7.76 -5.44
N ARG A 90 7.72 8.45 -4.53
CA ARG A 90 7.10 9.44 -3.63
C ARG A 90 6.46 10.60 -4.42
N GLU A 91 7.00 10.89 -5.60
CA GLU A 91 6.57 11.97 -6.49
C GLU A 91 5.35 11.60 -7.36
N ASP A 92 4.88 10.34 -7.32
CA ASP A 92 3.77 9.87 -8.16
C ASP A 92 2.45 10.52 -7.76
N LYS A 93 1.96 11.45 -8.60
CA LYS A 93 0.78 12.32 -8.44
C LYS A 93 -0.55 11.60 -8.14
N TYR A 94 -0.60 10.26 -8.25
CA TYR A 94 -1.78 9.45 -7.96
C TYR A 94 -2.05 9.26 -6.46
N LEU A 95 -1.49 10.13 -5.61
CA LEU A 95 -1.65 10.05 -4.16
C LEU A 95 -3.07 10.49 -3.79
N ARG A 96 -3.76 9.63 -3.04
CA ARG A 96 -5.04 9.99 -2.43
C ARG A 96 -4.75 11.10 -1.43
N ARG A 97 -5.21 12.33 -1.70
CA ARG A 97 -5.06 13.48 -0.77
C ARG A 97 -5.50 13.12 0.66
N GLU A 98 -6.47 12.22 0.78
CA GLU A 98 -7.03 11.77 2.06
C GLU A 98 -6.06 10.95 2.94
N ARG A 99 -4.94 10.43 2.42
CA ARG A 99 -3.87 9.84 3.27
C ARG A 99 -3.09 10.93 4.05
N PHE A 100 -3.21 12.19 3.67
CA PHE A 100 -2.49 13.31 4.27
C PHE A 100 -3.39 14.22 5.12
N LEU A 101 -4.66 13.87 5.35
CA LEU A 101 -5.60 14.68 6.15
C LEU A 101 -5.44 14.52 7.67
N GLY A 102 -4.38 13.88 8.17
CA GLY A 102 -4.19 13.65 9.61
C GLY A 102 -2.76 13.57 10.12
N LEU A 103 -1.76 13.85 9.28
CA LEU A 103 -0.41 14.13 9.76
C LEU A 103 -0.19 15.62 9.59
N SER A 104 -0.63 16.39 10.59
CA SER A 104 0.01 17.68 10.83
C SER A 104 1.49 17.37 11.02
N VAL A 105 2.31 17.69 10.03
CA VAL A 105 3.74 17.87 10.29
C VAL A 105 3.78 19.05 11.23
N SER A 106 3.80 18.80 12.54
CA SER A 106 4.12 19.86 13.49
C SER A 106 5.57 20.22 13.21
N SER A 107 5.78 21.20 12.33
CA SER A 107 7.01 21.96 12.29
C SER A 107 7.07 22.77 13.58
N GLY A 108 7.47 22.12 14.67
CA GLY A 108 7.64 22.72 15.98
C GLY A 108 8.88 22.10 16.63
N PRO A 109 9.77 22.92 17.21
CA PRO A 109 10.94 22.40 17.92
C PRO A 109 10.46 21.54 19.10
N CYS A 110 11.08 20.36 19.27
CA CYS A 110 10.87 19.52 20.43
C CYS A 110 11.31 20.28 21.69
N ILE A 111 10.37 20.90 22.39
CA ILE A 111 10.58 21.30 23.78
C ILE A 111 10.27 20.07 24.62
N ALA A 112 11.34 19.37 25.02
CA ALA A 112 11.28 18.46 26.14
C ALA A 112 11.06 19.30 27.41
N GLN A 113 9.82 19.36 27.88
CA GLN A 113 9.51 19.74 29.26
C GLN A 113 8.52 18.71 29.82
N LEU A 114 9.07 17.69 30.46
CA LEU A 114 8.38 17.01 31.55
C LEU A 114 8.62 17.88 32.79
N GLN A 115 7.57 18.53 33.29
CA GLN A 115 7.57 19.22 34.57
C GLN A 115 7.49 18.19 35.70
N ASP A 116 8.47 18.31 36.60
CA ASP A 116 8.45 18.15 38.06
C ASP A 116 7.67 16.98 38.69
N PRO A 117 8.37 16.01 39.31
CA PRO A 117 7.75 15.02 40.18
C PRO A 117 7.33 15.66 41.50
N GLU A 118 6.09 15.34 41.86
CA GLU A 118 5.42 15.63 43.12
C GLU A 118 6.35 15.54 44.34
N GLU A 119 6.24 16.58 45.12
CA GLU A 119 6.98 16.94 46.31
C GLU A 119 6.91 15.84 47.39
N LEU A 120 8.08 15.22 47.57
CA LEU A 120 8.64 14.57 48.74
C LEU A 120 8.00 14.98 50.09
N ALA A 121 6.97 14.26 50.55
CA ALA A 121 6.46 14.35 51.91
C ALA A 121 6.42 12.97 52.59
N ALA A 122 7.58 12.45 53.00
CA ALA A 122 7.67 11.45 54.09
C ALA A 122 9.12 11.14 54.49
N GLU A 123 9.84 12.09 55.09
CA GLU A 123 10.95 11.77 55.99
C GLU A 123 10.96 12.71 57.19
N LYS A 124 10.31 12.30 58.28
CA LYS A 124 10.71 12.63 59.66
C LYS A 124 10.35 11.46 60.58
N PHE A 125 11.24 10.49 60.66
CA PHE A 125 11.35 9.59 61.81
C PHE A 125 12.82 9.58 62.26
N THR A 126 13.08 10.29 63.38
CA THR A 126 14.12 10.15 64.43
C THR A 126 14.12 11.51 65.15
N HIS A 127 13.77 11.67 66.43
CA HIS A 127 14.30 11.00 67.61
C HIS A 127 13.26 10.97 68.75
N LEU A 128 13.15 9.83 69.42
CA LEU A 128 12.96 9.75 70.88
C LEU A 128 14.35 9.65 71.51
#